data_AF-A0A4Q2SWA5-F1
#
_entry.id   AF-A0A4Q2SWA5-F1
#
_cell.length_a   1.000
_cell.length_b   1.000
_cell.length_c   1.000
_cell.angle_alpha   90.00
_cell.angle_beta   90.00
_cell.angle_gamma   90.00
#
_symmetry.space_group_name_H-M   'P 1'
#
loop_
_entity.id
_entity.type
_entity.pdbx_description
1 polymer ?
#
loop_
_entity_poly.entity_id
_entity_poly.type
_entity_poly.pdbx_seq_one_letter_code
_entity_poly.pdbx_strand_id
1 'polypeptide(L)'
;MTTHIEITGTHAPFENGHRIAVTKHAGSMQVGIDKQYNALIAEFRSGSPVLVDAAGLQVCGPIDIDGARGLARSVLSGDPRAITGPQTTLSLALALFHVLDTLDFADANFVTGCDWEEAEEEDVSHG
;
A
#
# COMPACT_ATOMS: atom_id res chain seq x y z
N MET A 1 -23.47 9.12 -0.89
CA MET A 1 -23.21 8.26 0.28
C MET A 1 -21.75 8.46 0.64
N THR A 2 -21.45 9.08 1.78
CA THR A 2 -20.06 9.34 2.21
C THR A 2 -19.52 8.06 2.82
N THR A 3 -18.62 7.36 2.12
CA THR A 3 -17.97 6.17 2.67
C THR A 3 -17.09 6.61 3.84
N HIS A 4 -17.50 6.26 5.06
CA HIS A 4 -16.74 6.54 6.27
C HIS A 4 -15.61 5.52 6.36
N ILE A 5 -14.40 5.91 5.95
CA ILE A 5 -13.23 5.04 6.06
C ILE A 5 -12.75 5.12 7.51
N GLU A 6 -12.95 4.03 8.25
CA GLU A 6 -12.31 3.89 9.56
C GLU A 6 -10.82 3.62 9.34
N ILE A 7 -10.00 4.43 9.99
CA ILE A 7 -8.54 4.40 9.85
C ILE A 7 -7.93 3.88 11.16
N THR A 8 -6.89 3.07 11.07
CA THR A 8 -6.11 2.56 12.21
C THR A 8 -4.63 2.61 11.85
N GLY A 9 -3.77 2.89 12.83
CA GLY A 9 -2.32 3.04 12.60
C GLY A 9 -2.00 4.29 11.78
N THR A 10 -0.94 4.99 12.15
CA THR A 10 -0.46 6.15 11.38
C THR A 10 1.05 6.12 11.31
N HIS A 11 1.59 6.23 10.12
CA HIS A 11 3.00 6.57 9.95
C HIS A 11 3.27 7.97 10.50
N ALA A 12 4.54 8.27 10.75
CA ALA A 12 4.96 9.63 11.07
C ALA A 12 4.49 10.59 9.95
N PRO A 13 4.01 11.80 10.30
CA PRO A 13 3.58 12.77 9.31
C PRO A 13 4.77 13.23 8.47
N PHE A 14 4.50 13.49 7.19
CA PHE A 14 5.41 14.18 6.29
C PHE A 14 5.51 15.67 6.65
N GLU A 15 6.50 16.37 6.09
CA GLU A 15 6.74 17.80 6.36
C GLU A 15 5.54 18.71 6.04
N ASN A 16 4.70 18.29 5.09
CA ASN A 16 3.46 19.00 4.73
C ASN A 16 2.26 18.68 5.63
N GLY A 17 2.47 17.89 6.70
CA GLY A 17 1.44 17.48 7.65
C GLY A 17 0.54 16.33 7.18
N HIS A 18 0.71 15.85 5.94
CA HIS A 18 0.04 14.63 5.49
C HIS A 18 0.63 13.42 6.21
N ARG A 19 -0.15 12.34 6.33
CA ARG A 19 0.34 11.07 6.87
C ARG A 19 -0.32 9.90 6.17
N ILE A 20 0.39 8.77 6.14
CA ILE A 20 -0.18 7.52 5.69
C ILE A 20 -0.86 6.85 6.89
N ALA A 21 -2.04 6.33 6.62
CA ALA A 21 -2.81 5.55 7.56
C ALA A 21 -3.42 4.35 6.83
N VAL A 22 -3.98 3.37 7.55
CA VAL A 22 -4.56 2.18 6.89
C VAL A 22 -6.04 2.00 7.23
N THR A 23 -6.78 1.42 6.28
CA THR A 23 -8.19 1.07 6.50
C THR A 23 -8.32 0.01 7.58
N LYS A 24 -9.31 0.16 8.45
CA LYS A 24 -9.62 -0.83 9.48
C LYS A 24 -10.45 -1.98 8.93
N HIS A 25 -11.33 -1.70 7.97
CA HIS A 25 -12.25 -2.67 7.37
C HIS A 25 -12.18 -2.62 5.84
N ALA A 26 -12.49 -3.75 5.20
CA ALA A 26 -12.69 -3.80 3.76
C ALA A 26 -13.97 -3.06 3.35
N GLY A 27 -14.02 -2.57 2.11
CA GLY A 27 -15.15 -1.82 1.61
C GLY A 27 -14.97 -1.42 0.15
N SER A 28 -15.82 -0.50 -0.30
CA SER A 28 -15.74 0.05 -1.65
C SER A 28 -16.02 1.55 -1.66
N MET A 29 -15.43 2.25 -2.64
CA MET A 29 -15.64 3.67 -2.85
C MET A 29 -15.81 3.98 -4.33
N GLN A 30 -16.61 5.00 -4.63
CA GLN A 30 -16.68 5.55 -5.97
C GLN A 30 -15.43 6.41 -6.24
N VAL A 31 -14.66 6.04 -7.26
CA VAL A 31 -13.42 6.74 -7.65
C VAL A 31 -13.58 7.58 -8.91
N GLY A 32 -14.73 7.48 -9.57
CA GLY A 32 -15.03 8.27 -10.75
C GLY A 32 -16.34 7.89 -11.40
N ILE A 33 -16.50 8.38 -12.63
CA ILE A 33 -17.61 8.07 -13.52
C ILE A 33 -17.01 7.76 -14.89
N ASP A 34 -17.48 6.70 -15.55
CA ASP A 34 -17.03 6.35 -16.89
C ASP A 34 -17.66 7.25 -17.97
N LYS A 35 -17.33 6.99 -19.24
CA LYS A 35 -17.87 7.78 -20.37
C LYS A 35 -19.36 7.51 -20.64
N GLN A 36 -19.91 6.48 -20.03
CA GLN A 36 -21.29 6.04 -20.13
C GLN A 36 -22.12 6.45 -18.91
N TYR A 37 -21.56 7.30 -18.04
CA TYR A 37 -22.18 7.78 -16.81
C TYR A 37 -22.39 6.71 -15.72
N ASN A 38 -21.69 5.58 -15.81
CA ASN A 38 -21.69 4.59 -14.72
C ASN A 38 -20.66 4.96 -13.65
N ALA A 39 -21.01 4.68 -12.39
CA ALA A 39 -20.08 4.85 -11.28
C ALA A 39 -18.92 3.85 -11.39
N LEU A 40 -17.68 4.36 -11.35
CA LEU A 40 -16.50 3.51 -11.21
C LEU A 40 -16.27 3.26 -9.72
N ILE A 41 -16.42 1.99 -9.33
CA ILE A 41 -16.25 1.55 -7.94
C ILE A 41 -14.89 0.88 -7.81
N ALA A 42 -14.10 1.32 -6.83
CA ALA A 42 -12.90 0.65 -6.39
C ALA A 42 -13.17 -0.08 -5.07
N GLU A 43 -12.78 -1.34 -5.02
CA GLU A 43 -12.79 -2.14 -3.79
C GLU A 43 -11.46 -2.01 -3.06
N PHE A 44 -11.50 -2.09 -1.73
CA PHE A 44 -10.32 -2.06 -0.89
C PHE A 44 -10.47 -3.04 0.27
N ARG A 45 -9.34 -3.54 0.77
CA ARG A 45 -9.27 -4.50 1.87
C ARG A 45 -9.07 -3.79 3.20
N SER A 46 -9.15 -4.53 4.30
CA SER A 46 -8.59 -4.07 5.58
C SER A 46 -7.06 -3.98 5.43
N GLY A 47 -6.46 -2.94 6.00
CA GLY A 47 -5.03 -2.66 5.90
C GLY A 47 -4.62 -1.88 4.65
N SER A 48 -5.55 -1.52 3.74
CA SER A 48 -5.22 -0.76 2.55
C SER A 48 -4.73 0.66 2.93
N PRO A 49 -3.63 1.16 2.35
CA PRO A 49 -3.10 2.48 2.65
C PRO A 49 -4.03 3.60 2.15
N VAL A 50 -4.10 4.66 2.95
CA VAL A 50 -4.85 5.90 2.71
C VAL A 50 -3.93 7.07 3.04
N LEU A 51 -3.89 8.07 2.17
CA LEU A 51 -3.23 9.34 2.47
C LEU A 51 -4.26 10.28 3.10
N VAL A 52 -3.96 10.77 4.31
CA VAL A 52 -4.78 11.77 4.98
C VAL A 52 -4.01 13.06 5.23
N ASP A 53 -4.73 14.17 5.30
CA ASP A 53 -4.17 15.46 5.67
C ASP A 53 -3.99 15.61 7.19
N ALA A 54 -3.53 16.78 7.62
CA ALA A 54 -3.34 17.10 9.04
C ALA A 54 -4.64 17.07 9.85
N ALA A 55 -5.79 17.31 9.22
CA ALA A 55 -7.11 17.22 9.83
C ALA A 55 -7.66 15.78 9.86
N GLY A 56 -6.93 14.81 9.28
CA GLY A 56 -7.36 13.43 9.16
C GLY A 56 -8.35 13.19 8.02
N LEU A 57 -8.54 14.16 7.12
CA LEU A 57 -9.38 14.00 5.94
C LEU A 57 -8.62 13.24 4.85
N GLN A 58 -9.34 12.37 4.16
CA GLN A 58 -8.80 11.61 3.04
C GLN A 58 -8.41 12.54 1.88
N VAL A 59 -7.14 12.47 1.50
CA VAL A 59 -6.56 13.15 0.34
C VAL A 59 -6.51 12.20 -0.86
N CYS A 60 -6.15 10.93 -0.63
CA CYS A 60 -6.00 9.91 -1.66
C CYS A 60 -6.21 8.48 -1.10
N GLY A 61 -6.64 7.55 -1.94
CA GLY A 61 -6.90 6.15 -1.58
C GLY A 61 -8.30 5.92 -0.99
N PRO A 62 -8.61 4.72 -0.45
CA PRO A 62 -7.72 3.59 -0.22
C PRO A 62 -7.23 2.96 -1.51
N ILE A 63 -6.00 2.45 -1.51
CA ILE A 63 -5.43 1.74 -2.66
C ILE A 63 -5.05 0.33 -2.24
N ASP A 64 -5.69 -0.66 -2.85
CA ASP A 64 -5.24 -2.05 -2.79
C ASP A 64 -4.19 -2.33 -3.87
N ILE A 65 -3.39 -3.38 -3.67
CA ILE A 65 -2.35 -3.86 -4.60
C ILE A 65 -2.94 -4.11 -5.99
N ASP A 66 -4.16 -4.64 -6.08
CA ASP A 66 -4.84 -4.87 -7.35
C ASP A 66 -5.16 -3.55 -8.07
N GLY A 67 -5.57 -2.51 -7.33
CA GLY A 67 -5.79 -1.16 -7.87
C GLY A 67 -4.49 -0.50 -8.33
N ALA A 68 -3.41 -0.63 -7.55
CA ALA A 68 -2.07 -0.16 -7.91
C ALA A 68 -1.54 -0.86 -9.18
N ARG A 69 -1.71 -2.19 -9.27
CA ARG A 69 -1.34 -2.99 -10.45
C ARG A 69 -2.14 -2.57 -11.68
N GLY A 70 -3.43 -2.32 -11.53
CA GLY A 70 -4.29 -1.79 -12.59
C GLY A 70 -3.78 -0.45 -13.12
N LEU A 71 -3.45 0.49 -12.23
CA LEU A 71 -2.89 1.78 -12.59
C LEU A 71 -1.54 1.63 -13.32
N ALA A 72 -0.62 0.82 -12.77
CA ALA A 72 0.68 0.56 -13.38
C ALA A 72 0.52 -0.03 -14.79
N ARG A 73 -0.42 -0.96 -14.99
CA ARG A 73 -0.72 -1.54 -16.31
C ARG A 73 -1.23 -0.49 -17.29
N SER A 74 -2.10 0.42 -16.87
CA SER A 74 -2.58 1.51 -17.74
C SER A 74 -1.43 2.43 -18.16
N VAL A 75 -0.53 2.76 -17.23
CA VAL A 75 0.68 3.56 -17.53
C VAL A 75 1.58 2.83 -18.53
N LEU A 76 1.90 1.57 -18.29
CA LEU A 76 2.74 0.74 -19.17
C LEU A 76 2.12 0.52 -20.56
N SER A 77 0.79 0.55 -20.64
CA SER A 77 0.06 0.41 -21.91
C SER A 77 -0.04 1.74 -22.69
N GLY A 78 0.55 2.82 -22.16
CA GLY A 78 0.56 4.13 -22.82
C GLY A 78 -0.76 4.88 -22.75
N ASP A 79 -1.64 4.59 -21.77
CA ASP A 79 -2.85 5.39 -21.57
C ASP A 79 -2.47 6.82 -21.12
N PRO A 80 -2.71 7.85 -21.94
CA PRO A 80 -2.31 9.23 -21.61
C PRO A 80 -3.07 9.79 -20.40
N ARG A 81 -4.24 9.22 -20.07
CA ARG A 81 -5.00 9.60 -18.88
C ARG A 81 -4.47 8.97 -17.61
N ALA A 82 -3.73 7.87 -17.73
CA ALA A 82 -3.19 7.18 -16.58
C ALA A 82 -2.27 8.10 -15.78
N ILE A 83 -1.48 8.98 -16.42
CA ILE A 83 -0.54 9.91 -15.75
C ILE A 83 -1.06 11.34 -15.55
N THR A 84 -2.11 11.74 -16.27
CA THR A 84 -2.65 13.11 -16.22
C THR A 84 -3.84 13.27 -15.28
N GLY A 85 -4.31 12.17 -14.69
CA GLY A 85 -5.37 12.20 -13.69
C GLY A 85 -4.95 12.98 -12.44
N PRO A 86 -5.82 13.83 -11.88
CA PRO A 86 -5.50 14.68 -10.72
C PRO A 86 -5.11 13.89 -9.46
N GLN A 87 -5.41 12.59 -9.41
CA GLN A 87 -5.11 11.70 -8.30
C GLN A 87 -4.02 10.66 -8.62
N THR A 88 -3.58 10.54 -9.87
CA THR A 88 -2.65 9.47 -10.27
C THR A 88 -1.35 9.52 -9.48
N THR A 89 -0.70 10.68 -9.45
CA THR A 89 0.65 10.78 -8.89
C THR A 89 0.66 10.43 -7.41
N LEU A 90 -0.36 10.88 -6.68
CA LEU A 90 -0.55 10.54 -5.27
C LEU A 90 -0.85 9.05 -5.10
N SER A 91 -1.70 8.48 -5.96
CA SER A 91 -2.01 7.06 -5.94
C SER A 91 -0.78 6.18 -6.16
N LEU A 92 0.07 6.55 -7.13
CA LEU A 92 1.31 5.84 -7.42
C LEU A 92 2.31 5.96 -6.27
N ALA A 93 2.49 7.16 -5.71
CA ALA A 93 3.37 7.39 -4.57
C ALA A 93 2.92 6.59 -3.33
N LEU A 94 1.61 6.57 -3.05
CA LEU A 94 1.03 5.82 -1.95
C LEU A 94 1.22 4.30 -2.13
N ALA A 95 0.97 3.79 -3.34
CA ALA A 95 1.17 2.38 -3.65
C ALA A 95 2.65 1.96 -3.52
N LEU A 96 3.57 2.78 -4.04
CA LEU A 96 5.01 2.52 -3.96
C LEU A 96 5.49 2.50 -2.51
N PHE A 97 5.05 3.48 -1.70
CA PHE A 97 5.40 3.53 -0.28
C PHE A 97 4.92 2.28 0.45
N HIS A 98 3.68 1.85 0.20
CA HIS A 98 3.14 0.65 0.83
C HIS A 98 3.91 -0.63 0.44
N VAL A 99 4.33 -0.76 -0.82
CA VAL A 99 5.20 -1.86 -1.26
C VAL A 99 6.54 -1.82 -0.54
N LEU A 100 7.18 -0.65 -0.44
CA LEU A 100 8.46 -0.51 0.26
C LEU A 100 8.34 -0.87 1.74
N ASP A 101 7.29 -0.39 2.41
CA ASP A 101 7.03 -0.69 3.83
C ASP A 101 6.77 -2.19 4.06
N THR A 102 6.06 -2.84 3.11
CA THR A 102 5.84 -4.30 3.15
C THR A 102 7.14 -5.08 2.94
N LEU A 103 8.04 -4.60 2.08
CA LEU A 103 9.33 -5.23 1.82
C LEU A 103 10.31 -5.03 2.99
N ASP A 104 10.32 -3.87 3.63
CA ASP A 104 11.14 -3.59 4.81
C ASP A 104 10.75 -4.52 5.99
N PHE A 105 9.44 -4.77 6.15
CA PHE A 105 8.93 -5.78 7.08
C PHE A 105 9.33 -7.22 6.70
N ALA A 106 9.47 -7.53 5.41
CA ALA A 106 9.90 -8.85 4.95
C ALA A 106 11.39 -9.09 5.22
N ASP A 107 12.23 -8.07 5.04
CA ASP A 107 13.67 -8.16 5.34
C ASP A 107 13.92 -8.32 6.85
N ALA A 108 13.15 -7.65 7.71
CA ALA A 108 13.22 -7.84 9.16
C ALA A 108 12.86 -9.27 9.60
N ASN A 109 11.95 -9.95 8.88
CA ASN A 109 11.59 -11.35 9.13
C ASN A 109 12.53 -12.35 8.44
N PHE A 110 13.30 -11.94 7.44
CA PHE A 110 14.26 -12.80 6.76
C PHE A 110 15.52 -13.02 7.61
N VAL A 111 15.95 -12.02 8.40
CA VAL A 111 17.14 -12.11 9.26
C VAL A 111 16.97 -13.08 10.43
N THR A 112 15.74 -13.35 10.89
CA THR A 112 15.46 -14.26 12.02
C THR A 112 15.32 -15.74 11.63
N GLY A 113 15.49 -16.09 10.35
CA GLY A 113 15.31 -17.46 9.84
C GLY A 113 16.61 -18.23 9.54
N CYS A 114 17.78 -17.63 9.75
CA CYS A 114 19.08 -18.29 9.53
C CYS A 114 19.72 -18.67 10.87
N ASP A 115 19.08 -19.59 11.60
CA ASP A 115 19.78 -20.41 12.58
C ASP A 115 20.70 -21.36 11.80
N TRP A 116 21.94 -20.93 11.58
CA TRP A 116 23.00 -21.88 11.27
C TRP A 116 23.24 -22.66 12.55
N GLU A 117 22.65 -23.85 12.67
CA GLU A 117 23.04 -24.83 13.67
C GLU A 117 24.57 -24.98 13.59
N GLU A 118 25.27 -24.45 14.59
CA GLU A 118 26.66 -24.78 14.86
C GLU A 118 26.70 -26.29 15.04
N ALA A 119 27.22 -26.99 14.02
CA ALA A 119 27.58 -28.39 14.14
C ALA A 119 28.74 -28.49 15.13
N GLU A 120 28.43 -28.63 16.41
CA GLU A 120 29.34 -29.18 17.40
C GLU A 120 29.44 -30.71 17.23
N GLU A 121 30.63 -31.22 17.54
CA GLU A 121 31.02 -32.61 17.79
C GLU A 121 31.26 -33.52 16.55
N GLU A 122 32.32 -34.32 16.45
CA GLU A 122 33.09 -35.00 17.51
C GLU A 122 34.60 -35.07 17.19
N ASP A 123 35.42 -34.83 18.22
CA ASP A 123 36.80 -35.28 18.34
C ASP A 123 36.86 -36.83 18.31
N VAL A 124 37.22 -37.41 17.17
CA VAL A 124 37.51 -38.85 17.10
C VAL A 124 38.97 -39.09 17.49
N SER A 125 39.18 -39.34 18.78
CA SER A 125 40.44 -39.88 19.31
C SER A 125 40.82 -41.17 18.55
N HIS A 126 42.04 -41.23 18.00
CA HIS A 126 42.67 -42.49 17.60
C HIS A 126 43.89 -42.72 18.48
N GLY A 127 43.76 -43.66 19.41
CA GLY A 127 44.87 -44.41 19.99
C GLY A 127 45.32 -45.54 19.08
#